data_AF-A0A6C1TUC9-F1
#
_entry.id   AF-A0A6C1TUC9-F1
#
_cell.length_a   1.000
_cell.length_b   1.000
_cell.length_c   1.000
_cell.angle_alpha   90.00
_cell.angle_beta   90.00
_cell.angle_gamma   90.00
#
_symmetry.space_group_name_H-M   'P 1'
#
loop_
_entity.id
_entity.type
_entity.pdbx_description
1 polymer ?
#
loop_
_entity_poly.entity_id
_entity_poly.type
_entity_poly.pdbx_seq_one_letter_code
_entity_poly.pdbx_strand_id
1 'polypeptide(L)'
;MSRVGTLLDQDGRPEARVQIVRKSKKTTKIRRPTNYGRSWSTTVETVPTDLILDDGGQRFEQHSDNPRHATWLDLLEKPQGRLQVQRVYKHVTKAKLYIGDNTWTEVQDFPTKDILFDGGASIGWTVPEWHREEKTTSGKTSETPAEKAPTPAPKQETPTSTPKGQRFSYIRVSSTDQNLARQREMVGPVDKEFCDELSARSRVDRPGLERCLDYLRDHDELRVASIDRLARSLVDLRTIIDQATEKGATVHFVKENLTFEKGASDPRATLMLGILGSFAEFERAIIRERQAEGIALAKKAGKYKGRRRALTPAQVEQARIRADAGESKVSIARDLGVGRSTLYRALGQGNSS
;
A
#
# COMPACT_ATOMS: atom_id res chain seq x y z
N MET A 1 -43.27 31.57 13.41
CA MET A 1 -41.84 31.20 13.39
C MET A 1 -41.27 31.50 12.02
N SER A 2 -39.98 31.86 11.91
CA SER A 2 -39.32 31.97 10.60
C SER A 2 -39.22 30.59 9.95
N ARG A 3 -39.66 30.46 8.70
CA ARG A 3 -39.52 29.22 7.93
C ARG A 3 -38.05 29.06 7.53
N VAL A 4 -37.45 27.93 7.85
CA VAL A 4 -36.04 27.62 7.57
C VAL A 4 -35.99 26.37 6.68
N GLY A 5 -34.99 26.28 5.83
CA GLY A 5 -34.77 25.15 4.94
C GLY A 5 -33.30 24.98 4.58
N THR A 6 -33.00 23.90 3.86
CA THR A 6 -31.68 23.61 3.31
C THR A 6 -31.60 24.05 1.84
N LEU A 7 -30.64 24.93 1.53
CA LEU A 7 -30.20 25.22 0.17
C LEU A 7 -29.30 24.10 -0.34
N LEU A 8 -29.53 23.68 -1.57
CA LEU A 8 -28.72 22.70 -2.28
C LEU A 8 -27.85 23.37 -3.34
N ASP A 9 -26.64 22.83 -3.55
CA ASP A 9 -25.79 23.15 -4.69
C ASP A 9 -26.34 22.54 -6.00
N GLN A 10 -25.65 22.78 -7.12
CA GLN A 10 -26.03 22.24 -8.44
C GLN A 10 -25.91 20.70 -8.52
N ASP A 11 -25.18 20.06 -7.61
CA ASP A 11 -25.06 18.60 -7.48
C ASP A 11 -26.11 18.02 -6.50
N GLY A 12 -26.99 18.85 -5.92
CA GLY A 12 -28.03 18.43 -4.97
C GLY A 12 -27.54 18.19 -3.53
N ARG A 13 -26.36 18.71 -3.16
CA ARG A 13 -25.77 18.57 -1.80
C ARG A 13 -26.13 19.76 -0.90
N PRO A 14 -26.27 19.58 0.43
CA PRO A 14 -26.52 20.68 1.37
C PRO A 14 -25.41 21.76 1.32
N GLU A 15 -25.72 22.93 0.79
CA GLU A 15 -24.80 24.08 0.70
C GLU A 15 -24.91 24.97 1.95
N ALA A 16 -26.14 25.30 2.35
CA ALA A 16 -26.40 26.24 3.46
C ALA A 16 -27.78 26.04 4.10
N ARG A 17 -27.89 26.27 5.41
CA ARG A 17 -29.18 26.50 6.09
C ARG A 17 -29.65 27.93 5.84
N VAL A 18 -30.84 28.11 5.30
CA VAL A 18 -31.35 29.42 4.82
C VAL A 18 -32.76 29.73 5.35
N GLN A 19 -33.04 31.00 5.61
CA GLN A 19 -34.38 31.46 5.97
C GLN A 19 -35.21 31.65 4.70
N ILE A 20 -36.32 30.94 4.57
CA ILE A 20 -37.27 31.05 3.47
C ILE A 20 -38.16 32.27 3.74
N VAL A 21 -37.95 33.35 2.99
CA VAL A 21 -38.72 34.60 3.09
C VAL A 21 -40.03 34.49 2.30
N ARG A 22 -39.98 33.93 1.08
CA ARG A 22 -41.17 33.67 0.25
C ARG A 22 -40.90 32.55 -0.75
N LYS A 23 -41.66 31.46 -0.67
CA LYS A 23 -41.64 30.36 -1.63
C LYS A 23 -42.58 30.67 -2.82
N SER A 24 -42.23 30.26 -4.03
CA SER A 24 -43.09 30.33 -5.22
C SER A 24 -42.77 29.16 -6.17
N LYS A 25 -43.60 28.90 -7.18
CA LYS A 25 -43.50 27.66 -7.99
C LYS A 25 -42.17 27.48 -8.74
N LYS A 26 -41.49 28.57 -9.11
CA LYS A 26 -40.21 28.53 -9.87
C LYS A 26 -39.02 29.04 -9.07
N THR A 27 -39.20 30.09 -8.27
CA THR A 27 -38.14 30.72 -7.47
C THR A 27 -38.57 30.92 -6.03
N THR A 28 -37.58 30.88 -5.12
CA THR A 28 -37.76 31.09 -3.69
C THR A 28 -36.83 32.21 -3.24
N LYS A 29 -37.39 33.16 -2.48
CA LYS A 29 -36.63 34.23 -1.85
C LYS A 29 -36.12 33.76 -0.50
N ILE A 30 -34.81 33.85 -0.31
CA ILE A 30 -34.11 33.36 0.88
C ILE A 30 -33.23 34.44 1.51
N ARG A 31 -32.84 34.23 2.76
CA ARG A 31 -31.72 34.93 3.41
C ARG A 31 -30.69 33.91 3.86
N ARG A 32 -29.43 34.15 3.50
CA ARG A 32 -28.28 33.38 3.99
C ARG A 32 -28.00 33.71 5.47
N PRO A 33 -27.42 32.77 6.24
CA PRO A 33 -27.08 32.99 7.64
C PRO A 33 -25.87 33.93 7.76
N THR A 34 -25.87 34.73 8.81
CA THR A 34 -24.75 35.59 9.24
C THR A 34 -24.39 35.24 10.69
N ASN A 35 -23.26 35.75 11.19
CA ASN A 35 -22.79 35.52 12.57
C ASN A 35 -22.80 34.03 12.96
N TYR A 36 -22.20 33.17 12.14
CA TYR A 36 -22.13 31.72 12.33
C TYR A 36 -23.51 31.05 12.53
N GLY A 37 -24.56 31.53 11.86
CA GLY A 37 -25.90 30.95 11.94
C GLY A 37 -26.79 31.52 13.07
N ARG A 38 -26.29 32.46 13.88
CA ARG A 38 -27.08 33.13 14.92
C ARG A 38 -27.96 34.26 14.41
N SER A 39 -27.81 34.68 13.16
CA SER A 39 -28.55 35.78 12.55
C SER A 39 -28.81 35.53 11.07
N TRP A 40 -29.76 36.25 10.50
CA TRP A 40 -30.07 36.21 9.06
C TRP A 40 -29.57 37.48 8.38
N SER A 41 -29.05 37.35 7.17
CA SER A 41 -28.69 38.50 6.34
C SER A 41 -29.90 39.41 6.11
N THR A 42 -29.69 40.72 6.07
CA THR A 42 -30.72 41.69 5.65
C THR A 42 -31.01 41.55 4.16
N THR A 43 -29.98 41.23 3.35
CA THR A 43 -30.06 40.98 1.91
C THR A 43 -30.87 39.73 1.59
N VAL A 44 -31.84 39.88 0.68
CA VAL A 44 -32.69 38.78 0.20
C VAL A 44 -32.22 38.33 -1.17
N GLU A 45 -31.80 37.07 -1.26
CA GLU A 45 -31.39 36.40 -2.50
C GLU A 45 -32.59 35.69 -3.13
N THR A 46 -32.57 35.48 -4.45
CA THR A 46 -33.61 34.72 -5.16
C THR A 46 -32.96 33.54 -5.85
N VAL A 47 -33.34 32.33 -5.45
CA VAL A 47 -32.81 31.06 -5.97
C VAL A 47 -33.93 30.24 -6.63
N PRO A 48 -33.59 29.29 -7.52
CA PRO A 48 -34.55 28.27 -7.99
C PRO A 48 -35.19 27.50 -6.82
N THR A 49 -36.49 27.18 -6.91
CA THR A 49 -37.24 26.53 -5.80
C THR A 49 -36.90 25.05 -5.61
N ASP A 50 -36.48 24.38 -6.68
CA ASP A 50 -35.97 23.02 -6.72
C ASP A 50 -34.67 22.83 -5.94
N LEU A 51 -33.86 23.89 -5.81
CA LEU A 51 -32.68 23.91 -4.94
C LEU A 51 -32.99 24.18 -3.45
N ILE A 52 -34.28 24.30 -3.06
CA ILE A 52 -34.70 24.57 -1.67
C ILE A 52 -35.51 23.42 -1.09
N LEU A 53 -34.91 22.70 -0.14
CA LEU A 53 -35.62 21.80 0.76
C LEU A 53 -36.27 22.58 1.90
N ASP A 54 -37.46 22.15 2.28
CA ASP A 54 -38.33 22.82 3.26
C ASP A 54 -38.40 22.01 4.55
N ASP A 55 -37.22 21.63 5.02
CA ASP A 55 -36.92 20.59 6.01
C ASP A 55 -36.57 21.18 7.39
N GLY A 56 -36.87 22.45 7.64
CA GLY A 56 -36.41 23.18 8.83
C GLY A 56 -34.91 23.49 8.84
N GLY A 57 -34.17 23.10 7.80
CA GLY A 57 -32.71 23.06 7.79
C GLY A 57 -32.12 21.73 8.29
N GLN A 58 -32.92 20.70 8.57
CA GLN A 58 -32.46 19.45 9.16
C GLN A 58 -31.38 18.74 8.33
N ARG A 59 -31.49 18.72 7.00
CA ARG A 59 -30.50 18.08 6.12
C ARG A 59 -29.18 18.86 6.07
N PHE A 60 -29.19 20.14 6.42
CA PHE A 60 -27.96 20.90 6.69
C PHE A 60 -27.46 20.67 8.12
N GLU A 61 -28.33 20.65 9.13
CA GLU A 61 -27.96 20.43 10.54
C GLU A 61 -27.28 19.07 10.75
N GLN A 62 -27.84 17.99 10.18
CA GLN A 62 -27.23 16.65 10.07
C GLN A 62 -25.86 16.63 9.35
N HIS A 63 -25.47 17.73 8.72
CA HIS A 63 -24.23 17.91 7.97
C HIS A 63 -23.36 19.07 8.51
N SER A 64 -23.72 19.70 9.64
CA SER A 64 -23.10 20.98 10.06
C SER A 64 -22.97 21.25 11.56
N ASP A 65 -23.25 20.32 12.47
CA ASP A 65 -23.17 20.56 13.93
C ASP A 65 -21.80 21.03 14.47
N ASN A 66 -20.74 20.97 13.64
CA ASN A 66 -19.58 21.84 13.79
C ASN A 66 -18.83 21.96 12.44
N PRO A 67 -19.03 23.00 11.62
CA PRO A 67 -18.52 23.01 10.23
C PRO A 67 -16.99 23.14 10.13
N ARG A 68 -16.31 23.38 11.25
CA ARG A 68 -14.85 23.40 11.37
C ARG A 68 -14.29 22.19 12.14
N HIS A 69 -15.12 21.26 12.63
CA HIS A 69 -14.62 20.08 13.32
C HIS A 69 -15.23 18.80 12.75
N ALA A 70 -14.52 17.70 12.88
CA ALA A 70 -14.93 16.40 12.36
C ALA A 70 -14.33 15.29 13.24
N THR A 71 -14.94 14.12 13.27
CA THR A 71 -14.33 12.93 13.86
C THR A 71 -13.45 12.25 12.81
N TRP A 72 -12.15 12.07 13.11
CA TRP A 72 -11.29 11.17 12.34
C TRP A 72 -11.59 9.72 12.73
N LEU A 73 -11.73 8.85 11.72
CA LEU A 73 -12.00 7.42 11.89
C LEU A 73 -10.77 6.58 11.50
N ASP A 74 -10.63 5.41 12.11
CA ASP A 74 -9.71 4.38 11.61
C ASP A 74 -10.34 3.54 10.48
N LEU A 75 -9.58 2.57 9.97
CA LEU A 75 -10.02 1.63 8.92
C LEU A 75 -11.19 0.70 9.36
N LEU A 76 -11.60 0.73 10.62
CA LEU A 76 -12.76 0.01 11.16
C LEU A 76 -13.91 0.96 11.55
N GLU A 77 -13.91 2.18 11.01
CA GLU A 77 -14.87 3.25 11.28
C GLU A 77 -14.93 3.66 12.77
N LYS A 78 -13.87 3.39 13.56
CA LYS A 78 -13.81 3.77 14.98
C LYS A 78 -13.27 5.19 15.16
N PRO A 79 -13.94 6.06 15.94
CA PRO A 79 -13.43 7.38 16.32
C PRO A 79 -12.01 7.36 16.92
N GLN A 80 -11.06 8.07 16.29
CA GLN A 80 -9.66 8.17 16.72
C GLN A 80 -9.31 9.52 17.34
N GLY A 81 -9.97 10.60 16.90
CA GLY A 81 -9.63 11.95 17.36
C GLY A 81 -10.51 13.04 16.76
N ARG A 82 -10.58 14.18 17.45
CA ARG A 82 -11.28 15.37 16.96
C ARG A 82 -10.37 16.17 16.03
N LEU A 83 -10.80 16.37 14.80
CA LEU A 83 -10.15 17.25 13.84
C LEU A 83 -10.72 18.67 13.90
N GLN A 84 -9.90 19.66 13.58
CA GLN A 84 -10.30 21.00 13.17
C GLN A 84 -10.00 21.19 11.68
N VAL A 85 -11.02 20.98 10.86
CA VAL A 85 -10.99 21.06 9.39
C VAL A 85 -10.68 22.49 8.94
N GLN A 86 -9.62 22.63 8.14
CA GLN A 86 -9.22 23.89 7.49
C GLN A 86 -9.72 23.94 6.04
N ARG A 87 -9.58 22.83 5.29
CA ARG A 87 -10.02 22.75 3.89
C ARG A 87 -10.23 21.31 3.43
N VAL A 88 -11.38 21.04 2.81
CA VAL A 88 -11.74 19.73 2.25
C VAL A 88 -11.42 19.71 0.76
N TYR A 89 -10.76 18.65 0.28
CA TYR A 89 -10.61 18.31 -1.13
C TYR A 89 -11.14 16.89 -1.39
N LYS A 90 -11.26 16.51 -2.67
CA LYS A 90 -11.88 15.24 -3.12
C LYS A 90 -11.33 13.97 -2.45
N HIS A 91 -10.04 13.94 -2.14
CA HIS A 91 -9.37 12.77 -1.57
C HIS A 91 -8.57 13.06 -0.29
N VAL A 92 -8.31 14.34 0.00
CA VAL A 92 -7.52 14.79 1.16
C VAL A 92 -8.23 15.96 1.81
N THR A 93 -8.25 15.99 3.14
CA THR A 93 -8.74 17.11 3.95
C THR A 93 -7.60 17.61 4.82
N LYS A 94 -7.33 18.90 4.73
CA LYS A 94 -6.34 19.59 5.57
C LYS A 94 -7.00 19.97 6.88
N ALA A 95 -6.49 19.44 8.00
CA ALA A 95 -7.05 19.66 9.33
C ALA A 95 -5.95 19.69 10.40
N LYS A 96 -6.28 20.20 11.59
CA LYS A 96 -5.46 20.03 12.80
C LYS A 96 -6.06 18.96 13.69
N LEU A 97 -5.28 18.18 14.41
CA LEU A 97 -5.77 17.19 15.37
C LEU A 97 -5.78 17.78 16.79
N TYR A 98 -6.80 17.45 17.59
CA TYR A 98 -6.89 17.82 19.00
C TYR A 98 -6.00 16.95 19.88
N ILE A 99 -5.18 17.56 20.74
CA ILE A 99 -4.17 16.86 21.57
C ILE A 99 -4.31 17.17 23.08
N GLY A 100 -5.47 17.70 23.49
CA GLY A 100 -5.76 18.04 24.88
C GLY A 100 -5.38 19.47 25.25
N ASP A 101 -5.79 19.92 26.43
CA ASP A 101 -5.48 21.24 27.00
C ASP A 101 -5.68 22.40 26.01
N ASN A 102 -6.81 22.37 25.29
CA ASN A 102 -7.18 23.32 24.24
C ASN A 102 -6.16 23.47 23.08
N THR A 103 -5.24 22.51 22.96
CA THR A 103 -4.10 22.52 22.02
C THR A 103 -4.38 21.64 20.80
N TRP A 104 -3.84 22.08 19.66
CA TRP A 104 -4.04 21.45 18.35
C TRP A 104 -2.69 21.30 17.64
N THR A 105 -2.54 20.26 16.81
CA THR A 105 -1.35 20.09 15.96
C THR A 105 -1.25 21.20 14.89
N GLU A 106 -0.13 21.19 14.16
CA GLU A 106 -0.06 21.84 12.85
C GLU A 106 -1.07 21.21 11.85
N VAL A 107 -1.20 21.83 10.67
CA VAL A 107 -2.13 21.39 9.64
C VAL A 107 -1.57 20.16 8.92
N GLN A 108 -2.27 19.04 9.03
CA GLN A 108 -1.93 17.75 8.45
C GLN A 108 -2.97 17.29 7.42
N ASP A 109 -2.61 16.29 6.63
CA ASP A 109 -3.41 15.78 5.51
C ASP A 109 -4.06 14.44 5.89
N PHE A 110 -5.39 14.45 6.01
CA PHE A 110 -6.19 13.27 6.35
C PHE A 110 -6.97 12.81 5.12
N PRO A 111 -7.11 11.50 4.83
CA PRO A 111 -7.92 11.05 3.70
C PRO A 111 -9.40 11.42 3.92
N THR A 112 -10.03 12.11 2.99
CA THR A 112 -11.41 12.62 3.16
C THR A 112 -12.44 11.50 3.40
N LYS A 113 -12.17 10.28 2.94
CA LYS A 113 -12.98 9.08 3.19
C LYS A 113 -12.98 8.61 4.65
N ASP A 114 -11.96 8.96 5.42
CA ASP A 114 -11.74 8.50 6.81
C ASP A 114 -12.19 9.59 7.81
N ILE A 115 -13.05 10.53 7.37
CA ILE A 115 -13.49 11.68 8.15
C ILE A 115 -15.01 11.72 8.18
N LEU A 116 -15.56 11.64 9.39
CA LEU A 116 -16.97 11.85 9.64
C LEU A 116 -17.21 13.33 9.97
N PHE A 117 -17.95 14.04 9.12
CA PHE A 117 -18.29 15.46 9.31
C PHE A 117 -19.46 15.66 10.28
N ASP A 118 -19.40 14.98 11.43
CA ASP A 118 -20.35 15.03 12.56
C ASP A 118 -20.07 16.18 13.55
N GLY A 119 -19.18 17.12 13.20
CA GLY A 119 -18.76 18.15 14.12
C GLY A 119 -17.79 17.71 15.23
N GLY A 120 -17.30 16.47 15.22
CA GLY A 120 -16.54 15.87 16.32
C GLY A 120 -17.42 15.29 17.43
N ALA A 121 -18.69 14.96 17.14
CA ALA A 121 -19.65 14.45 18.12
C ALA A 121 -19.31 13.04 18.62
N SER A 122 -18.93 12.13 17.72
CA SER A 122 -18.65 10.71 18.01
C SER A 122 -17.40 10.48 18.88
N ILE A 123 -16.50 11.46 18.97
CA ILE A 123 -15.29 11.40 19.84
C ILE A 123 -15.32 12.41 20.99
N GLY A 124 -16.19 13.42 20.95
CA GLY A 124 -16.25 14.49 21.93
C GLY A 124 -14.95 15.32 21.96
N TRP A 125 -14.40 15.53 23.16
CA TRP A 125 -13.10 16.20 23.40
C TRP A 125 -12.03 15.22 23.87
N THR A 126 -12.12 13.97 23.42
CA THR A 126 -11.18 12.90 23.81
C THR A 126 -9.85 13.07 23.08
N VAL A 127 -8.77 13.02 23.83
CA VAL A 127 -7.39 13.00 23.30
C VAL A 127 -7.11 11.59 22.75
N PRO A 128 -6.55 11.46 21.52
CA PRO A 128 -6.14 10.17 20.96
C PRO A 128 -5.26 9.39 21.93
N GLU A 129 -5.45 8.07 22.03
CA GLU A 129 -4.84 7.26 23.10
C GLU A 129 -3.31 7.30 23.08
N TRP A 130 -2.71 7.23 21.89
CA TRP A 130 -1.28 7.37 21.65
C TRP A 130 -0.69 8.73 22.08
N HIS A 131 -1.52 9.78 22.20
CA HIS A 131 -1.07 11.10 22.68
C HIS A 131 -1.27 11.28 24.21
N ARG A 132 -1.94 10.31 24.86
CA ARG A 132 -2.15 10.28 26.32
C ARG A 132 -0.92 9.73 27.05
N GLU A 133 -0.22 8.79 26.44
CA GLU A 133 0.93 8.08 27.00
C GLU A 133 2.16 8.99 27.18
N GLU A 134 2.36 9.97 26.30
CA GLU A 134 3.41 10.98 26.46
C GLU A 134 3.22 11.82 27.75
N LYS A 135 1.99 12.26 28.03
CA LYS A 135 1.68 13.10 29.21
C LYS A 135 1.74 12.34 30.55
N THR A 136 1.53 11.03 30.55
CA THR A 136 1.66 10.22 31.78
C THR A 136 3.09 10.10 32.31
N THR A 137 4.10 10.46 31.50
CA THR A 137 5.52 10.42 31.89
C THR A 137 6.01 11.74 32.53
N SER A 138 5.19 12.81 32.52
CA SER A 138 5.58 14.17 32.95
C SER A 138 4.69 14.79 34.04
N GLY A 139 4.24 14.00 35.03
CA GLY A 139 3.08 14.35 35.88
C GLY A 139 3.15 14.08 37.39
N LYS A 140 4.31 14.21 38.04
CA LYS A 140 4.51 14.40 39.51
C LYS A 140 5.78 15.27 39.66
N THR A 141 5.87 16.31 40.49
CA THR A 141 5.34 16.44 41.87
C THR A 141 5.05 17.92 42.24
N SER A 142 4.39 18.10 43.39
CA SER A 142 4.02 19.36 44.07
C SER A 142 5.07 20.49 44.17
N GLU A 143 4.57 21.73 44.11
CA GLU A 143 4.88 22.93 44.92
C GLU A 143 5.59 22.71 46.29
N THR A 144 6.28 23.65 46.98
CA THR A 144 6.72 25.08 46.83
C THR A 144 7.39 25.49 48.19
N PRO A 145 8.27 26.54 48.41
CA PRO A 145 8.74 27.65 47.56
C PRO A 145 10.29 27.89 47.53
N ALA A 146 10.69 29.04 46.95
CA ALA A 146 11.73 30.01 47.37
C ALA A 146 13.27 29.80 47.19
N GLU A 147 13.76 30.48 46.14
CA GLU A 147 14.80 31.55 46.18
C GLU A 147 16.26 31.28 45.70
N LYS A 148 16.70 32.22 44.84
CA LYS A 148 18.07 32.56 44.33
C LYS A 148 18.68 31.75 43.17
N ALA A 149 19.39 32.51 42.35
CA ALA A 149 20.04 32.16 41.08
C ALA A 149 21.37 32.96 40.97
N PRO A 150 22.25 32.74 39.97
CA PRO A 150 22.71 31.48 39.35
C PRO A 150 24.27 31.43 39.23
N THR A 151 24.80 30.50 38.41
CA THR A 151 26.17 30.49 37.77
C THR A 151 27.28 29.68 38.48
N PRO A 152 28.17 28.91 37.77
CA PRO A 152 28.00 28.12 36.54
C PRO A 152 28.44 26.63 36.70
N ALA A 153 28.37 25.87 35.59
CA ALA A 153 28.57 24.41 35.47
C ALA A 153 29.94 23.82 35.89
N PRO A 154 29.96 22.48 36.08
CA PRO A 154 30.97 21.68 35.37
C PRO A 154 30.39 20.49 34.57
N LYS A 155 30.81 20.41 33.29
CA LYS A 155 30.98 19.24 32.41
C LYS A 155 29.87 18.16 32.36
N GLN A 156 29.15 18.12 31.24
CA GLN A 156 28.22 17.06 30.86
C GLN A 156 28.96 15.75 30.54
N GLU A 157 28.48 14.64 31.11
CA GLU A 157 28.73 13.30 30.59
C GLU A 157 27.80 13.04 29.38
N THR A 158 28.28 12.27 28.41
CA THR A 158 27.58 12.03 27.13
C THR A 158 26.30 11.20 27.29
N PRO A 159 25.19 11.54 26.59
CA PRO A 159 24.00 10.70 26.61
C PRO A 159 24.23 9.39 25.86
N THR A 160 23.76 8.29 26.46
CA THR A 160 23.85 6.92 25.94
C THR A 160 23.13 6.80 24.60
N SER A 161 23.80 6.25 23.58
CA SER A 161 23.22 6.06 22.25
C SER A 161 22.20 4.92 22.23
N THR A 162 20.97 5.20 21.78
CA THR A 162 20.02 4.17 21.33
C THR A 162 20.70 3.28 20.28
N PRO A 163 20.60 1.94 20.36
CA PRO A 163 21.22 1.05 19.38
C PRO A 163 20.61 1.29 18.00
N LYS A 164 21.42 1.80 17.09
CA LYS A 164 21.02 2.10 15.71
C LYS A 164 21.24 0.86 14.84
N GLY A 165 20.17 0.09 14.61
CA GLY A 165 20.18 -1.05 13.70
C GLY A 165 20.48 -0.64 12.25
N GLN A 166 20.92 -1.62 11.46
CA GLN A 166 21.28 -1.45 10.04
C GLN A 166 20.08 -1.73 9.13
N ARG A 167 20.05 -1.05 7.99
CA ARG A 167 19.06 -1.26 6.94
C ARG A 167 19.60 -2.21 5.89
N PHE A 168 18.87 -3.27 5.63
CA PHE A 168 19.16 -4.25 4.59
C PHE A 168 18.12 -4.20 3.48
N SER A 169 18.52 -4.50 2.25
CA SER A 169 17.57 -4.83 1.19
C SER A 169 17.70 -6.29 0.78
N TYR A 170 16.56 -6.89 0.41
CA TYR A 170 16.54 -8.13 -0.35
C TYR A 170 15.87 -7.91 -1.71
N ILE A 171 16.57 -8.27 -2.79
CA ILE A 171 16.12 -8.07 -4.17
C ILE A 171 16.14 -9.41 -4.93
N ARG A 172 15.06 -9.70 -5.65
CA ARG A 172 14.94 -10.90 -6.49
C ARG A 172 14.71 -10.52 -7.94
N VAL A 173 15.57 -11.00 -8.85
CA VAL A 173 15.55 -10.61 -10.28
C VAL A 173 15.55 -11.80 -11.24
N SER A 174 14.78 -11.66 -12.31
CA SER A 174 14.78 -12.59 -13.45
C SER A 174 15.56 -12.01 -14.62
N SER A 175 16.89 -12.15 -14.57
CA SER A 175 17.83 -11.97 -15.70
C SER A 175 17.60 -10.72 -16.59
N THR A 176 17.13 -9.61 -16.01
CA THR A 176 16.73 -8.40 -16.76
C THR A 176 17.04 -7.16 -15.92
N ASP A 177 18.08 -6.40 -16.29
CA ASP A 177 18.61 -5.27 -15.50
C ASP A 177 17.57 -4.18 -15.20
N GLN A 178 16.62 -3.95 -16.11
CA GLN A 178 15.55 -2.96 -15.92
C GLN A 178 14.66 -3.20 -14.69
N ASN A 179 14.60 -4.43 -14.18
CA ASN A 179 13.83 -4.80 -12.98
C ASN A 179 14.65 -4.62 -11.68
N LEU A 180 15.99 -4.60 -11.77
CA LEU A 180 16.88 -4.39 -10.62
C LEU A 180 16.86 -2.92 -10.18
N ALA A 181 17.08 -2.00 -11.12
CA ALA A 181 17.16 -0.57 -10.84
C ALA A 181 15.87 -0.02 -10.18
N ARG A 182 14.70 -0.41 -10.71
CA ARG A 182 13.39 -0.04 -10.13
C ARG A 182 13.18 -0.55 -8.72
N GLN A 183 13.68 -1.75 -8.39
CA GLN A 183 13.56 -2.29 -7.03
C GLN A 183 14.48 -1.53 -6.05
N ARG A 184 15.70 -1.17 -6.47
CA ARG A 184 16.60 -0.33 -5.65
C ARG A 184 16.04 1.06 -5.38
N GLU A 185 15.54 1.72 -6.43
CA GLU A 185 14.89 3.03 -6.32
C GLU A 185 13.69 3.01 -5.37
N MET A 186 12.85 1.96 -5.46
CA MET A 186 11.70 1.78 -4.58
C MET A 186 12.10 1.48 -3.13
N VAL A 187 13.12 0.66 -2.88
CA VAL A 187 13.56 0.32 -1.52
C VAL A 187 14.20 1.53 -0.80
N GLY A 188 14.93 2.36 -1.55
CA GLY A 188 15.65 3.51 -1.02
C GLY A 188 17.02 3.15 -0.43
N PRO A 189 17.67 4.08 0.31
CA PRO A 189 19.01 3.87 0.85
C PRO A 189 19.03 2.78 1.93
N VAL A 190 19.96 1.84 1.79
CA VAL A 190 20.24 0.74 2.71
C VAL A 190 21.75 0.61 2.92
N ASP A 191 22.15 0.07 4.07
CA ASP A 191 23.55 -0.15 4.41
C ASP A 191 24.15 -1.35 3.64
N LYS A 192 23.32 -2.35 3.29
CA LYS A 192 23.75 -3.53 2.52
C LYS A 192 22.59 -4.21 1.78
N GLU A 193 22.87 -4.66 0.56
CA GLU A 193 21.93 -5.38 -0.30
C GLU A 193 22.28 -6.87 -0.39
N PHE A 194 21.24 -7.71 -0.37
CA PHE A 194 21.30 -9.14 -0.69
C PHE A 194 20.45 -9.41 -1.94
N CYS A 195 20.94 -10.22 -2.87
CA CYS A 195 20.23 -10.54 -4.10
C CYS A 195 20.19 -12.04 -4.41
N ASP A 196 19.12 -12.45 -5.09
CA ASP A 196 18.97 -13.76 -5.72
C ASP A 196 18.57 -13.62 -7.20
N GLU A 197 19.34 -14.27 -8.08
CA GLU A 197 19.13 -14.32 -9.52
C GLU A 197 18.34 -15.57 -9.92
N LEU A 198 17.17 -15.40 -10.54
CA LEU A 198 16.31 -16.49 -11.02
C LEU A 198 16.90 -17.20 -12.26
N SER A 199 17.99 -17.93 -12.06
CA SER A 199 18.46 -18.96 -12.99
C SER A 199 17.58 -20.21 -12.91
N ALA A 200 17.69 -21.09 -13.92
CA ALA A 200 16.93 -22.36 -13.95
C ALA A 200 17.24 -23.27 -12.75
N ARG A 201 18.39 -23.09 -12.08
CA ARG A 201 18.81 -23.83 -10.88
C ARG A 201 18.41 -23.09 -9.58
N SER A 202 18.58 -21.76 -9.52
CA SER A 202 18.15 -20.92 -8.39
C SER A 202 16.63 -20.73 -8.28
N ARG A 203 15.83 -21.40 -9.12
CA ARG A 203 14.38 -21.40 -8.99
C ARG A 203 13.89 -22.17 -7.76
N VAL A 204 14.74 -23.01 -7.18
CA VAL A 204 14.47 -23.80 -5.96
C VAL A 204 15.09 -23.13 -4.73
N ASP A 205 16.38 -22.85 -4.74
CA ASP A 205 17.12 -22.33 -3.57
C ASP A 205 17.21 -20.80 -3.58
N ARG A 206 17.20 -20.15 -2.40
CA ARG A 206 17.37 -18.70 -2.22
C ARG A 206 18.59 -18.40 -1.32
N PRO A 207 19.81 -18.71 -1.77
CA PRO A 207 21.00 -18.53 -0.95
C PRO A 207 21.26 -17.05 -0.62
N GLY A 208 20.77 -16.09 -1.41
CA GLY A 208 20.79 -14.67 -1.09
C GLY A 208 19.87 -14.31 0.07
N LEU A 209 18.63 -14.82 0.09
CA LEU A 209 17.71 -14.64 1.21
C LEU A 209 18.22 -15.32 2.49
N GLU A 210 18.73 -16.55 2.39
CA GLU A 210 19.29 -17.29 3.54
C GLU A 210 20.43 -16.50 4.19
N ARG A 211 21.40 -16.04 3.39
CA ARG A 211 22.47 -15.15 3.88
C ARG A 211 21.96 -13.83 4.45
N CYS A 212 20.86 -13.29 3.94
CA CYS A 212 20.24 -12.08 4.48
C CYS A 212 19.68 -12.36 5.88
N LEU A 213 18.87 -13.41 6.02
CA LEU A 213 18.25 -13.81 7.29
C LEU A 213 19.30 -14.19 8.33
N ASP A 214 20.39 -14.87 7.95
CA ASP A 214 21.52 -15.17 8.83
C ASP A 214 22.30 -13.94 9.29
N TYR A 215 22.33 -12.88 8.49
CA TYR A 215 23.03 -11.64 8.82
C TYR A 215 22.25 -10.71 9.75
N LEU A 216 20.91 -10.78 9.74
CA LEU A 216 20.02 -9.95 10.58
C LEU A 216 20.27 -10.14 12.08
N ARG A 217 20.23 -9.03 12.80
CA ARG A 217 20.37 -8.90 14.26
C ARG A 217 19.20 -8.11 14.85
N ASP A 218 19.21 -7.98 16.17
CA ASP A 218 18.24 -7.17 16.90
C ASP A 218 18.29 -5.70 16.44
N HIS A 219 17.11 -5.09 16.30
CA HIS A 219 16.86 -3.75 15.78
C HIS A 219 17.19 -3.47 14.29
N ASP A 220 17.65 -4.46 13.52
CA ASP A 220 17.90 -4.28 12.07
C ASP A 220 16.60 -4.18 11.25
N GLU A 221 16.63 -3.49 10.10
CA GLU A 221 15.46 -3.29 9.22
C GLU A 221 15.66 -3.99 7.86
N LEU A 222 14.91 -5.06 7.58
CA LEU A 222 14.86 -5.70 6.26
C LEU A 222 13.81 -5.03 5.37
N ARG A 223 14.26 -4.21 4.42
CA ARG A 223 13.42 -3.53 3.44
C ARG A 223 13.28 -4.35 2.15
N VAL A 224 12.05 -4.54 1.69
CA VAL A 224 11.76 -5.27 0.44
C VAL A 224 10.81 -4.45 -0.43
N ALA A 225 11.03 -4.46 -1.74
CA ALA A 225 10.20 -3.71 -2.68
C ALA A 225 8.72 -4.10 -2.60
N SER A 226 8.42 -5.41 -2.58
CA SER A 226 7.05 -5.93 -2.46
C SER A 226 7.00 -7.38 -1.97
N ILE A 227 5.83 -7.79 -1.44
CA ILE A 227 5.59 -9.15 -0.91
C ILE A 227 5.93 -10.24 -1.93
N ASP A 228 5.55 -10.07 -3.20
CA ASP A 228 5.79 -11.06 -4.26
C ASP A 228 7.29 -11.24 -4.60
N ARG A 229 8.15 -10.29 -4.21
CA ARG A 229 9.60 -10.37 -4.38
C ARG A 229 10.25 -11.18 -3.27
N LEU A 230 9.77 -11.08 -2.03
CA LEU A 230 10.22 -11.91 -0.91
C LEU A 230 9.78 -13.38 -1.04
N ALA A 231 8.47 -13.58 -1.22
CA ALA A 231 7.83 -14.86 -0.96
C ALA A 231 7.15 -15.51 -2.19
N ARG A 232 7.09 -16.84 -2.14
CA ARG A 232 6.47 -17.71 -3.16
C ARG A 232 5.02 -18.05 -2.84
N SER A 233 4.66 -18.15 -1.56
CA SER A 233 3.30 -18.38 -1.05
C SER A 233 3.10 -17.62 0.28
N LEU A 234 1.87 -17.59 0.81
CA LEU A 234 1.61 -17.02 2.13
C LEU A 234 2.33 -17.77 3.27
N VAL A 235 2.43 -19.09 3.18
CA VAL A 235 3.15 -19.90 4.19
C VAL A 235 4.63 -19.52 4.20
N ASP A 236 5.25 -19.45 3.02
CA ASP A 236 6.64 -19.03 2.83
C ASP A 236 6.89 -17.61 3.35
N LEU A 237 5.97 -16.68 3.06
CA LEU A 237 6.01 -15.30 3.57
C LEU A 237 6.03 -15.26 5.10
N ARG A 238 5.12 -15.99 5.73
CA ARG A 238 5.01 -16.04 7.19
C ARG A 238 6.28 -16.61 7.83
N THR A 239 6.78 -17.74 7.33
CA THR A 239 8.02 -18.35 7.83
C THR A 239 9.22 -17.39 7.74
N ILE A 240 9.33 -16.58 6.69
CA ILE A 240 10.42 -15.59 6.54
C ILE A 240 10.27 -14.44 7.54
N ILE A 241 9.05 -13.94 7.75
CA ILE A 241 8.77 -12.86 8.72
C ILE A 241 9.00 -13.34 10.15
N ASP A 242 8.51 -14.54 10.50
CA ASP A 242 8.71 -15.16 11.81
C ASP A 242 10.22 -15.29 12.10
N GLN A 243 11.03 -15.81 11.16
CA GLN A 243 12.49 -15.92 11.33
C GLN A 243 13.22 -14.58 11.50
N ALA A 244 12.79 -13.53 10.79
CA ALA A 244 13.40 -12.20 10.92
C ALA A 244 13.01 -11.53 12.26
N THR A 245 11.72 -11.60 12.62
CA THR A 245 11.19 -10.98 13.84
C THR A 245 11.59 -11.72 15.11
N GLU A 246 11.79 -13.04 15.09
CA GLU A 246 12.38 -13.79 16.21
C GLU A 246 13.78 -13.27 16.58
N LYS A 247 14.58 -12.89 15.57
CA LYS A 247 15.91 -12.27 15.74
C LYS A 247 15.88 -10.81 16.22
N GLY A 248 14.69 -10.19 16.31
CA GLY A 248 14.52 -8.79 16.70
C GLY A 248 14.62 -7.79 15.53
N ALA A 249 14.68 -8.28 14.28
CA ALA A 249 14.68 -7.44 13.10
C ALA A 249 13.24 -7.09 12.66
N THR A 250 13.09 -5.93 12.04
CA THR A 250 11.84 -5.41 11.49
C THR A 250 11.80 -5.62 9.98
N VAL A 251 10.74 -6.23 9.44
CA VAL A 251 10.55 -6.42 7.99
C VAL A 251 9.60 -5.35 7.44
N HIS A 252 10.04 -4.59 6.44
CA HIS A 252 9.26 -3.51 5.83
C HIS A 252 9.07 -3.70 4.32
N PHE A 253 7.82 -3.75 3.85
CA PHE A 253 7.44 -3.84 2.45
C PHE A 253 7.04 -2.46 1.92
N VAL A 254 7.82 -1.91 0.98
CA VAL A 254 7.64 -0.52 0.56
C VAL A 254 6.39 -0.30 -0.29
N LYS A 255 6.12 -1.19 -1.27
CA LYS A 255 4.95 -1.06 -2.15
C LYS A 255 3.62 -1.21 -1.40
N GLU A 256 3.59 -2.12 -0.42
CA GLU A 256 2.40 -2.38 0.39
C GLU A 256 2.33 -1.50 1.67
N ASN A 257 3.40 -0.76 1.98
CA ASN A 257 3.58 0.06 3.18
C ASN A 257 3.24 -0.69 4.48
N LEU A 258 3.85 -1.86 4.65
CA LEU A 258 3.64 -2.74 5.81
C LEU A 258 4.93 -3.03 6.54
N THR A 259 4.85 -3.02 7.88
CA THR A 259 5.96 -3.24 8.80
C THR A 259 5.61 -4.38 9.75
N PHE A 260 6.57 -5.28 10.01
CA PHE A 260 6.44 -6.42 10.92
C PHE A 260 7.63 -6.43 11.87
N GLU A 261 7.38 -6.40 13.18
CA GLU A 261 8.43 -6.29 14.20
C GLU A 261 8.13 -7.20 15.41
N LYS A 262 9.16 -7.48 16.20
CA LYS A 262 9.05 -8.35 17.37
C LYS A 262 8.19 -7.70 18.46
N GLY A 263 7.21 -8.43 18.98
CA GLY A 263 6.29 -7.93 20.02
C GLY A 263 5.06 -7.20 19.48
N ALA A 264 5.10 -6.68 18.25
CA ALA A 264 3.92 -6.27 17.51
C ALA A 264 3.15 -7.51 17.00
N SER A 265 2.58 -8.28 17.92
CA SER A 265 1.53 -9.27 17.63
C SER A 265 0.22 -8.56 17.26
N ASP A 266 0.26 -7.65 16.30
CA ASP A 266 -0.91 -6.95 15.78
C ASP A 266 -1.74 -7.94 14.96
N PRO A 267 -2.97 -8.27 15.40
CA PRO A 267 -3.86 -9.14 14.62
C PRO A 267 -4.21 -8.53 13.26
N ARG A 268 -4.12 -7.20 13.11
CA ARG A 268 -4.34 -6.49 11.84
C ARG A 268 -3.18 -6.74 10.88
N ALA A 269 -1.93 -6.70 11.33
CA ALA A 269 -0.77 -7.08 10.51
C ALA A 269 -0.86 -8.54 10.04
N THR A 270 -1.26 -9.46 10.92
CA THR A 270 -1.49 -10.87 10.58
C THR A 270 -2.64 -11.05 9.57
N LEU A 271 -3.76 -10.35 9.76
CA LEU A 271 -4.90 -10.35 8.82
C LEU A 271 -4.51 -9.76 7.46
N MET A 272 -3.72 -8.68 7.46
CA MET A 272 -3.27 -8.00 6.25
C MET A 272 -2.31 -8.88 5.43
N LEU A 273 -1.44 -9.66 6.08
CA LEU A 273 -0.68 -10.73 5.41
C LEU A 273 -1.61 -11.77 4.76
N GLY A 274 -2.66 -12.19 5.47
CA GLY A 274 -3.75 -13.03 4.98
C GLY A 274 -4.35 -12.53 3.66
N ILE A 275 -4.80 -11.27 3.69
CA ILE A 275 -5.47 -10.60 2.56
C ILE A 275 -4.50 -10.40 1.39
N LEU A 276 -3.28 -9.92 1.63
CA LEU A 276 -2.32 -9.62 0.57
C LEU A 276 -1.72 -10.87 -0.07
N GLY A 277 -1.46 -11.94 0.70
CA GLY A 277 -1.08 -13.23 0.12
C GLY A 277 -2.16 -13.78 -0.80
N SER A 278 -3.43 -13.71 -0.36
CA SER A 278 -4.59 -14.10 -1.17
C SER A 278 -4.72 -13.26 -2.44
N PHE A 279 -4.52 -11.94 -2.34
CA PHE A 279 -4.59 -11.02 -3.48
C PHE A 279 -3.43 -11.24 -4.48
N ALA A 280 -2.22 -11.52 -4.00
CA ALA A 280 -1.07 -11.85 -4.85
C ALA A 280 -1.22 -13.21 -5.55
N GLU A 281 -1.84 -14.20 -4.90
CA GLU A 281 -2.19 -15.48 -5.53
C GLU A 281 -3.27 -15.31 -6.60
N PHE A 282 -4.29 -14.47 -6.33
CA PHE A 282 -5.30 -14.07 -7.31
C PHE A 282 -4.70 -13.36 -8.53
N GLU A 283 -3.85 -12.34 -8.34
CA GLU A 283 -3.19 -11.63 -9.44
C GLU A 283 -2.35 -12.60 -10.30
N ARG A 284 -1.58 -13.49 -9.66
CA ARG A 284 -0.81 -14.54 -10.35
C ARG A 284 -1.71 -15.54 -11.09
N ALA A 285 -2.93 -15.81 -10.61
CA ALA A 285 -3.89 -16.65 -11.31
C ALA A 285 -4.41 -15.96 -12.59
N ILE A 286 -4.85 -14.70 -12.50
CA ILE A 286 -5.32 -13.91 -13.64
C ILE A 286 -4.22 -13.74 -14.72
N ILE A 287 -2.96 -13.56 -14.32
CA ILE A 287 -1.84 -13.49 -15.27
C ILE A 287 -1.65 -14.82 -16.00
N ARG A 288 -1.72 -15.96 -15.30
CA ARG A 288 -1.61 -17.30 -15.90
C ARG A 288 -2.78 -17.62 -16.82
N GLU A 289 -3.99 -17.21 -16.46
CA GLU A 289 -5.21 -17.37 -17.27
C GLU A 289 -5.07 -16.62 -18.60
N ARG A 290 -4.78 -15.31 -18.57
CA ARG A 290 -4.52 -14.50 -19.77
C ARG A 290 -3.38 -15.06 -20.63
N GLN A 291 -2.33 -15.60 -20.00
CA GLN A 291 -1.26 -16.27 -20.72
C GLN A 291 -1.75 -17.55 -21.42
N ALA A 292 -2.58 -18.35 -20.76
CA ALA A 292 -3.16 -19.57 -21.34
C ALA A 292 -4.12 -19.24 -22.50
N GLU A 293 -4.95 -18.21 -22.37
CA GLU A 293 -5.79 -17.67 -23.45
C GLU A 293 -4.96 -17.22 -24.65
N GLY A 294 -3.91 -16.42 -24.41
CA GLY A 294 -2.98 -15.96 -25.45
C GLY A 294 -2.28 -17.12 -26.16
N ILE A 295 -1.87 -18.16 -25.41
CA ILE A 295 -1.33 -19.41 -25.97
C ILE A 295 -2.39 -20.15 -26.80
N ALA A 296 -3.63 -20.24 -26.33
CA ALA A 296 -4.73 -20.90 -27.05
C ALA A 296 -5.06 -20.18 -28.37
N LEU A 297 -5.12 -18.85 -28.36
CA LEU A 297 -5.30 -18.03 -29.56
C LEU A 297 -4.12 -18.18 -30.53
N ALA A 298 -2.88 -18.13 -30.04
CA ALA A 298 -1.70 -18.33 -30.88
C ALA A 298 -1.54 -19.77 -31.42
N LYS A 299 -2.07 -20.78 -30.72
CA LYS A 299 -2.22 -22.15 -31.23
C LYS A 299 -3.28 -22.22 -32.34
N LYS A 300 -4.48 -21.66 -32.13
CA LYS A 300 -5.54 -21.56 -33.16
C LYS A 300 -5.05 -20.83 -34.41
N ALA A 301 -4.26 -19.77 -34.25
CA ALA A 301 -3.64 -19.01 -35.33
C ALA A 301 -2.37 -19.65 -35.94
N GLY A 302 -2.03 -20.89 -35.58
CA GLY A 302 -0.90 -21.63 -36.18
C GLY A 302 0.50 -21.05 -35.93
N LYS A 303 0.67 -20.09 -34.99
CA LYS A 303 1.98 -19.46 -34.72
C LYS A 303 3.00 -20.44 -34.13
N TYR A 304 2.55 -21.44 -33.36
CA TYR A 304 3.43 -22.46 -32.77
C TYR A 304 3.79 -23.56 -33.76
N LYS A 305 4.81 -23.33 -34.61
CA LYS A 305 5.38 -24.32 -35.54
C LYS A 305 6.28 -25.39 -34.87
N GLY A 306 6.12 -25.60 -33.56
CA GLY A 306 6.95 -26.49 -32.76
C GLY A 306 8.42 -26.05 -32.63
N ARG A 307 9.26 -26.92 -32.05
CA ARG A 307 10.72 -26.75 -32.05
C ARG A 307 11.23 -26.98 -33.48
N ARG A 308 11.99 -26.04 -34.04
CA ARG A 308 12.65 -26.21 -35.36
C ARG A 308 13.42 -27.55 -35.36
N ARG A 309 13.27 -28.34 -36.44
CA ARG A 309 14.02 -29.59 -36.61
C ARG A 309 15.52 -29.26 -36.62
N ALA A 310 16.31 -30.03 -35.88
CA ALA A 310 17.75 -29.82 -35.74
C ALA A 310 18.55 -30.30 -36.97
N LEU A 311 17.95 -31.17 -37.79
CA LEU A 311 18.46 -31.62 -39.08
C LEU A 311 17.46 -31.24 -40.17
N THR A 312 17.96 -30.79 -41.31
CA THR A 312 17.19 -30.63 -42.55
C THR A 312 16.91 -32.00 -43.19
N PRO A 313 15.91 -32.14 -44.09
CA PRO A 313 15.65 -33.40 -44.79
C PRO A 313 16.89 -33.94 -45.52
N ALA A 314 17.67 -33.07 -46.17
CA ALA A 314 18.91 -33.44 -46.85
C ALA A 314 19.97 -34.02 -45.88
N GLN A 315 20.12 -33.44 -44.68
CA GLN A 315 21.04 -33.97 -43.66
C GLN A 315 20.55 -35.30 -43.07
N VAL A 316 19.24 -35.54 -43.01
CA VAL A 316 18.70 -36.85 -42.58
C VAL A 316 18.95 -37.92 -43.64
N GLU A 317 18.80 -37.59 -44.93
CA GLU A 317 19.10 -38.52 -46.02
C GLU A 317 20.60 -38.81 -46.13
N GLN A 318 21.46 -37.77 -46.01
CA GLN A 318 22.90 -37.94 -45.91
C GLN A 318 23.31 -38.82 -44.71
N ALA A 319 22.64 -38.65 -43.56
CA ALA A 319 22.87 -39.50 -42.39
C ALA A 319 22.43 -40.95 -42.60
N ARG A 320 21.34 -41.18 -43.37
CA ARG A 320 20.85 -42.52 -43.72
C ARG A 320 21.85 -43.22 -44.63
N ILE A 321 22.25 -42.60 -45.74
CA ILE A 321 23.25 -43.15 -46.68
C ILE A 321 24.56 -43.51 -45.94
N ARG A 322 25.05 -42.64 -45.06
CA ARG A 322 26.27 -42.92 -44.24
C ARG A 322 26.06 -44.08 -43.26
N ALA A 323 24.90 -44.19 -42.64
CA ALA A 323 24.59 -45.28 -41.71
C ALA A 323 24.41 -46.63 -42.42
N ASP A 324 23.82 -46.63 -43.62
CA ASP A 324 23.61 -47.83 -44.44
C ASP A 324 24.94 -48.30 -45.08
N ALA A 325 25.86 -47.38 -45.34
CA ALA A 325 27.27 -47.67 -45.65
C ALA A 325 28.09 -48.21 -44.45
N GLY A 326 27.46 -48.46 -43.30
CA GLY A 326 28.08 -49.05 -42.12
C GLY A 326 28.80 -48.07 -41.19
N GLU A 327 28.73 -46.75 -41.43
CA GLU A 327 29.42 -45.80 -40.57
C GLU A 327 28.74 -45.68 -39.19
N SER A 328 29.56 -45.55 -38.14
CA SER A 328 29.07 -45.39 -36.77
C SER A 328 28.18 -44.16 -36.62
N LYS A 329 26.94 -44.38 -36.15
CA LYS A 329 25.96 -43.33 -35.83
C LYS A 329 26.48 -42.30 -34.80
N VAL A 330 27.55 -42.60 -34.08
CA VAL A 330 28.25 -41.65 -33.18
C VAL A 330 29.11 -40.66 -33.97
N SER A 331 29.78 -41.12 -35.04
CA SER A 331 30.56 -40.30 -35.97
C SER A 331 29.63 -39.33 -36.71
N ILE A 332 28.62 -39.89 -37.40
CA ILE A 332 27.60 -39.13 -38.16
C ILE A 332 26.94 -38.04 -37.29
N ALA A 333 26.63 -38.35 -36.02
CA ALA A 333 26.02 -37.38 -35.11
C ALA A 333 26.96 -36.20 -34.77
N ARG A 334 28.25 -36.49 -34.57
CA ARG A 334 29.28 -35.48 -34.29
C ARG A 334 29.47 -34.56 -35.49
N ASP A 335 29.61 -35.12 -36.68
CA ASP A 335 29.81 -34.37 -37.93
C ASP A 335 28.64 -33.45 -38.28
N LEU A 336 27.41 -33.91 -38.02
CA LEU A 336 26.20 -33.12 -38.20
C LEU A 336 25.90 -32.17 -37.02
N GLY A 337 26.78 -32.08 -36.02
CA GLY A 337 26.65 -31.16 -34.88
C GLY A 337 25.46 -31.45 -33.96
N VAL A 338 24.95 -32.69 -33.94
CA VAL A 338 23.74 -33.07 -33.18
C VAL A 338 24.02 -34.14 -32.12
N GLY A 339 23.29 -34.07 -31.01
CA GLY A 339 23.33 -35.13 -30.01
C GLY A 339 22.82 -36.47 -30.58
N ARG A 340 23.44 -37.60 -30.17
CA ARG A 340 23.10 -38.96 -30.64
C ARG A 340 21.58 -39.22 -30.68
N SER A 341 20.87 -38.92 -29.60
CA SER A 341 19.40 -39.09 -29.50
C SER A 341 18.60 -38.32 -30.57
N THR A 342 19.11 -37.18 -31.03
CA THR A 342 18.52 -36.41 -32.13
C THR A 342 18.70 -37.11 -33.47
N LEU A 343 19.89 -37.69 -33.73
CA LEU A 343 20.16 -38.46 -34.95
C LEU A 343 19.30 -39.74 -35.01
N TYR A 344 19.27 -40.53 -33.92
CA TYR A 344 18.48 -41.75 -33.86
C TYR A 344 16.99 -41.47 -34.07
N ARG A 345 16.44 -40.39 -33.47
CA ARG A 345 15.05 -40.00 -33.70
C ARG A 345 14.79 -39.52 -35.13
N ALA A 346 15.75 -38.84 -35.76
CA ALA A 346 15.61 -38.39 -37.14
C ALA A 346 15.61 -39.55 -38.14
N LEU A 347 16.49 -40.54 -37.95
CA LEU A 347 16.53 -41.75 -38.78
C LEU A 347 15.31 -42.67 -38.57
N GLY A 348 14.81 -42.77 -37.33
CA GLY A 348 13.64 -43.60 -37.00
C GLY A 348 12.29 -43.06 -37.49
N GLN A 349 12.17 -41.75 -37.76
CA GLN A 349 10.91 -41.14 -38.24
C GLN A 349 10.61 -41.38 -39.72
N GLY A 350 11.46 -42.12 -40.44
CA GLY A 350 11.25 -42.45 -41.86
C GLY A 350 10.55 -43.79 -42.14
N ASN A 351 10.12 -44.53 -41.11
CA ASN A 351 9.47 -45.85 -41.22
C ASN A 351 7.96 -45.79 -40.87
N SER A 352 7.33 -44.64 -41.02
CA SER A 352 5.91 -44.44 -40.77
C SER A 352 5.34 -43.50 -41.83
N SER A 353 4.73 -44.10 -42.86
CA SER A 353 3.98 -43.44 -43.94
C SER A 353 2.77 -44.31 -44.25
#